data_AF-A0A7S3ALG8-F1
#
_entry.id   AF-A0A7S3ALG8-F1
#
_cell.length_a   1.000
_cell.length_b   1.000
_cell.length_c   1.000
_cell.angle_alpha   90.00
_cell.angle_beta   90.00
_cell.angle_gamma   90.00
#
_symmetry.space_group_name_H-M   'P 1'
#
loop_
_entity.id
_entity.type
_entity.pdbx_description
1 polymer ?
#
loop_
_entity_poly.entity_id
_entity_poly.type
_entity_poly.pdbx_seq_one_letter_code
_entity_poly.pdbx_strand_id
1 'polypeptide(L)'
;TTPPPFGLVAVAVGGTKIAQWVEWGAQASCRNVTCCDTHDCTQSPTSNPDPYQPITHANCSGNAGLYNGLIAPLVNTTVAGWLWYQGENSLPYDAGNYADGTGYGCMMAKLIESWRAVWSVEPGTTDALAPFGLVGLADG
;
A
#
# COMPACT_ATOMS: atom_id res chain seq x y z
N THR A 1 -14.86 -29.46 -19.44
CA THR A 1 -13.49 -29.42 -18.90
C THR A 1 -13.56 -29.10 -17.42
N THR A 2 -12.76 -29.75 -16.59
CA THR A 2 -12.74 -29.44 -15.15
C THR A 2 -12.10 -28.06 -14.97
N PRO A 3 -12.73 -27.14 -14.21
CA PRO A 3 -12.10 -25.85 -13.94
C PRO A 3 -10.77 -26.06 -13.22
N PRO A 4 -9.75 -25.23 -13.49
CA PRO A 4 -8.50 -25.28 -12.73
C PRO A 4 -8.78 -25.05 -11.23
N PRO A 5 -8.04 -25.71 -10.33
CA PRO A 5 -8.13 -25.40 -8.90
C PRO A 5 -7.68 -23.96 -8.64
N PHE A 6 -8.31 -23.29 -7.68
CA PHE A 6 -7.86 -21.97 -7.20
C PHE A 6 -7.11 -22.13 -5.87
N GLY A 7 -6.02 -21.38 -5.72
CA GLY A 7 -5.26 -21.28 -4.48
C GLY A 7 -5.44 -19.89 -3.86
N LEU A 8 -5.36 -19.82 -2.52
CA LEU A 8 -5.36 -18.55 -1.78
C LEU A 8 -4.01 -18.37 -1.09
N VAL A 9 -3.40 -17.19 -1.29
CA VAL A 9 -2.22 -16.75 -0.56
C VAL A 9 -2.65 -15.65 0.39
N ALA A 10 -2.56 -15.91 1.70
CA ALA A 10 -3.00 -14.97 2.72
C ALA A 10 -1.82 -14.22 3.32
N VAL A 11 -1.82 -12.90 3.18
CA VAL A 11 -0.86 -12.00 3.84
C VAL A 11 -1.66 -10.86 4.47
N ALA A 12 -1.73 -10.86 5.80
CA ALA A 12 -2.45 -9.85 6.55
C ALA A 12 -1.77 -9.61 7.90
N VAL A 13 -1.65 -8.34 8.28
CA VAL A 13 -1.09 -7.92 9.57
C VAL A 13 -1.99 -6.83 10.14
N GLY A 14 -2.57 -7.10 11.31
CA GLY A 14 -3.49 -6.17 11.98
C GLY A 14 -2.78 -4.91 12.50
N GLY A 15 -3.51 -3.79 12.54
CA GLY A 15 -2.99 -2.51 13.05
C GLY A 15 -2.02 -1.80 12.11
N THR A 16 -1.94 -2.23 10.84
CA THR A 16 -1.00 -1.67 9.87
C THR A 16 -1.64 -0.58 9.05
N LYS A 17 -0.83 0.37 8.56
CA LYS A 17 -1.25 1.45 7.64
C LYS A 17 -0.90 1.09 6.21
N ILE A 18 -1.61 1.64 5.22
CA ILE A 18 -1.35 1.35 3.80
C ILE A 18 0.08 1.70 3.37
N ALA A 19 0.68 2.73 3.97
CA ALA A 19 2.06 3.15 3.67
C ALA A 19 3.13 2.07 3.92
N GLN A 20 2.83 1.10 4.79
CA GLN A 20 3.71 -0.03 5.07
C GLN A 20 3.68 -1.09 3.97
N TRP A 21 2.62 -1.13 3.16
CA TRP A 21 2.35 -2.13 2.11
C TRP A 21 2.68 -1.65 0.69
N VAL A 22 2.94 -0.36 0.52
CA VAL A 22 3.32 0.25 -0.77
C VAL A 22 4.83 0.36 -0.84
N GLU A 23 5.41 0.01 -1.99
CA GLU A 23 6.83 0.21 -2.27
C GLU A 23 7.23 1.69 -2.08
N TRP A 24 8.45 1.93 -1.62
CA TRP A 24 8.89 3.27 -1.22
C TRP A 24 8.87 4.29 -2.37
N GLY A 25 9.39 3.92 -3.54
CA GLY A 25 9.37 4.76 -4.74
C GLY A 25 7.96 5.09 -5.22
N ALA A 26 7.03 4.13 -5.13
CA ALA A 26 5.65 4.31 -5.54
C ALA A 26 4.89 5.33 -4.67
N GLN A 27 5.14 5.34 -3.36
CA GLN A 27 4.46 6.25 -2.44
C GLN A 27 5.00 7.69 -2.44
N ALA A 28 6.22 7.93 -2.95
CA ALA A 28 6.87 9.25 -2.93
C ALA A 28 6.07 10.38 -3.61
N SER A 29 5.09 10.04 -4.44
CA SER A 29 4.21 10.99 -5.13
C SER A 29 2.95 11.38 -4.34
N CYS A 30 2.65 10.69 -3.24
CA CYS A 30 1.50 10.97 -2.38
C CYS A 30 1.84 11.97 -1.28
N ARG A 31 0.97 12.95 -1.08
CA ARG A 31 1.08 13.97 -0.01
C ARG A 31 0.15 13.62 1.16
N ASN A 32 0.33 14.26 2.31
CA ASN A 32 -0.53 14.04 3.49
C ASN A 32 -0.57 12.56 3.95
N VAL A 33 0.60 11.93 3.99
CA VAL A 33 0.78 10.56 4.48
C VAL A 33 1.68 10.61 5.71
N THR A 34 1.24 9.98 6.79
CA THR A 34 1.99 9.91 8.04
C THR A 34 3.06 8.82 8.02
N CYS A 35 4.14 9.06 8.76
CA CYS A 35 5.36 8.25 8.76
C CYS A 35 5.50 7.31 9.97
N CYS A 36 4.47 7.27 10.80
CA CYS A 36 4.36 6.45 12.00
C CYS A 36 3.89 5.04 11.63
N ASP A 37 4.56 4.04 12.21
CA ASP A 37 4.26 2.61 12.09
C ASP A 37 3.02 2.17 12.89
N THR A 38 2.53 3.04 13.79
CA THR A 38 1.36 2.85 14.65
C THR A 38 0.46 4.08 14.69
N HIS A 39 -0.73 3.96 15.28
CA HIS A 39 -1.71 5.05 15.49
C HIS A 39 -1.12 6.24 16.28
N ASP A 40 0.00 6.06 16.98
CA ASP A 40 0.65 7.08 17.78
C ASP A 40 1.84 7.71 17.04
N CYS A 41 1.59 8.85 16.40
CA CYS A 41 2.59 9.63 15.69
C CYS A 41 3.29 10.65 16.59
N THR A 42 3.07 10.61 17.91
CA THR A 42 3.71 11.52 18.88
C THR A 42 5.21 11.24 19.06
N GLN A 43 5.73 10.14 18.48
CA GLN A 43 7.14 9.76 18.49
C GLN A 43 7.85 9.92 17.15
N SER A 44 7.32 10.73 16.21
CA SER A 44 8.17 11.23 15.13
C SER A 44 9.31 12.05 15.78
N PRO A 45 10.60 11.83 15.47
CA PRO A 45 11.73 12.51 16.13
C PRO A 45 11.76 14.04 15.94
N THR A 46 10.76 14.61 15.27
CA THR A 46 10.57 16.04 15.17
C THR A 46 9.12 16.35 15.49
N SER A 47 8.92 17.11 16.56
CA SER A 47 7.71 17.85 16.91
C SER A 47 7.35 18.91 15.85
N ASN A 48 7.37 18.58 14.56
CA ASN A 48 6.98 19.47 13.49
C ASN A 48 5.61 19.04 12.94
N PRO A 49 4.51 19.72 13.31
CA PRO A 49 3.16 19.43 12.84
C PRO A 49 2.94 19.97 11.40
N ASP A 50 3.98 19.99 10.57
CA ASP A 50 3.89 20.50 9.20
C ASP A 50 3.44 19.39 8.24
N PRO A 51 2.17 19.40 7.76
CA PRO A 51 1.66 18.40 6.82
C PRO A 51 2.27 18.51 5.41
N TYR A 52 3.21 19.44 5.18
CA TYR A 52 3.83 19.68 3.87
C TYR A 52 5.28 19.21 3.73
N GLN A 53 5.87 18.56 4.74
CA GLN A 53 7.21 18.01 4.57
C GLN A 53 7.18 16.79 3.63
N PRO A 54 8.08 16.70 2.64
CA PRO A 54 8.19 15.53 1.78
C PRO A 54 8.47 14.28 2.63
N ILE A 55 7.73 13.21 2.38
CA ILE A 55 8.04 11.89 2.95
C ILE A 55 9.43 11.46 2.44
N THR A 56 10.41 11.44 3.34
CA THR A 56 11.76 10.95 3.06
C THR A 56 12.03 9.69 3.85
N HIS A 57 12.90 8.81 3.33
CA HIS A 57 13.21 7.54 3.99
C HIS A 57 13.80 7.76 5.39
N ALA A 58 14.50 8.89 5.58
CA ALA A 58 15.08 9.30 6.86
C ALA A 58 14.04 9.57 7.96
N ASN A 59 12.84 10.03 7.59
CA ASN A 59 11.79 10.42 8.55
C ASN A 59 10.62 9.42 8.60
N CYS A 60 10.64 8.38 7.75
CA CYS A 60 9.54 7.45 7.52
C CYS A 60 10.03 6.00 7.37
N SER A 61 10.92 5.58 8.27
CA SER A 61 11.59 4.27 8.23
C SER A 61 10.65 3.06 8.37
N GLY A 62 9.42 3.25 8.87
CA GLY A 62 8.40 2.20 8.96
C GLY A 62 7.64 1.93 7.65
N ASN A 63 7.69 2.84 6.69
CA ASN A 63 6.99 2.70 5.41
C ASN A 63 7.68 1.66 4.52
N ALA A 64 6.91 1.01 3.65
CA ALA A 64 7.33 -0.12 2.81
C ALA A 64 7.90 -1.35 3.57
N GLY A 65 7.93 -1.36 4.90
CA GLY A 65 8.49 -2.48 5.67
C GLY A 65 7.76 -3.80 5.42
N LEU A 66 6.42 -3.78 5.38
CA LEU A 66 5.62 -4.98 5.10
C LEU A 66 5.65 -5.34 3.62
N TYR A 67 5.74 -4.35 2.73
CA TYR A 67 6.01 -4.61 1.33
C TYR A 67 7.30 -5.43 1.17
N ASN A 68 8.41 -4.96 1.73
CA ASN A 68 9.71 -5.63 1.62
C ASN A 68 9.73 -7.00 2.32
N GLY A 69 9.09 -7.11 3.49
CA GLY A 69 9.12 -8.34 4.29
C GLY A 69 8.16 -9.43 3.81
N LEU A 70 7.01 -9.07 3.25
CA LEU A 70 5.91 -10.01 2.98
C LEU A 70 5.42 -10.03 1.54
N ILE A 71 5.50 -8.91 0.81
CA ILE A 71 4.96 -8.77 -0.55
C ILE A 71 6.05 -9.00 -1.60
N ALA A 72 7.21 -8.38 -1.46
CA ALA A 72 8.34 -8.51 -2.39
C ALA A 72 8.75 -9.98 -2.65
N PRO A 73 8.76 -10.90 -1.66
CA PRO A 73 9.05 -12.31 -1.91
C PRO A 73 8.01 -13.03 -2.81
N LEU A 74 6.80 -12.47 -2.96
CA LEU A 74 5.71 -13.04 -3.73
C LEU A 74 5.63 -12.50 -5.16
N VAL A 75 6.39 -11.44 -5.50
CA VAL A 75 6.31 -10.74 -6.80
C VAL A 75 6.57 -11.68 -7.99
N ASN A 76 7.45 -12.69 -7.82
CA ASN A 76 7.77 -13.65 -8.88
C ASN A 76 6.76 -14.81 -9.00
N THR A 77 5.58 -14.70 -8.39
CA THR A 77 4.49 -15.67 -8.54
C THR A 77 3.48 -15.20 -9.58
N THR A 78 2.75 -16.13 -10.18
CA THR A 78 1.61 -15.80 -11.05
C THR A 78 0.33 -15.74 -10.23
N VAL A 79 -0.40 -14.63 -10.29
CA VAL A 79 -1.67 -14.46 -9.59
C VAL A 79 -2.79 -14.13 -10.57
N ALA A 80 -4.02 -14.54 -10.24
CA ALA A 80 -5.22 -14.16 -10.99
C ALA A 80 -5.75 -12.78 -10.58
N GLY A 81 -5.27 -12.21 -9.47
CA GLY A 81 -5.72 -10.94 -8.91
C GLY A 81 -5.47 -10.87 -7.41
N TRP A 82 -5.92 -9.78 -6.80
CA TRP A 82 -5.72 -9.48 -5.38
C TRP A 82 -7.03 -9.14 -4.69
N LEU A 83 -7.08 -9.41 -3.40
CA LEU A 83 -8.14 -8.96 -2.50
C LEU A 83 -7.48 -8.11 -1.42
N TRP A 84 -8.02 -6.91 -1.21
CA TRP A 84 -7.48 -5.93 -0.29
C TRP A 84 -8.57 -5.47 0.67
N TYR A 85 -8.36 -5.74 1.96
CA TYR A 85 -9.16 -5.18 3.03
C TYR A 85 -8.22 -4.55 4.06
N GLN A 86 -8.21 -3.22 4.06
CA GLN A 86 -7.50 -2.41 5.03
C GLN A 86 -8.12 -0.99 5.04
N GLY A 87 -7.87 -0.21 6.08
CA GLY A 87 -8.12 1.24 6.10
C GLY A 87 -8.33 1.79 7.50
N GLU A 88 -8.63 0.89 8.45
CA GLU A 88 -8.99 1.16 9.84
C GLU A 88 -7.95 2.01 10.57
N ASN A 89 -6.67 1.74 10.31
CA ASN A 89 -5.58 2.41 11.01
C ASN A 89 -4.98 3.59 10.22
N SER A 90 -5.44 3.82 8.99
CA SER A 90 -4.99 4.95 8.18
C SER A 90 -5.79 6.21 8.54
N LEU A 91 -7.05 6.09 8.94
CA LEU A 91 -7.86 7.21 9.41
C LEU A 91 -7.68 7.48 10.92
N PRO A 92 -7.86 8.73 11.37
CA PRO A 92 -8.11 9.95 10.57
C PRO A 92 -6.83 10.56 9.96
N TYR A 93 -5.66 10.02 10.29
CA TYR A 93 -4.36 10.69 10.09
C TYR A 93 -3.91 10.81 8.63
N ASP A 94 -4.26 9.83 7.80
CA ASP A 94 -3.92 9.76 6.37
C ASP A 94 -5.17 10.01 5.51
N ALA A 95 -6.12 10.81 5.99
CA ALA A 95 -7.28 11.18 5.19
C ALA A 95 -6.84 11.95 3.93
N GLY A 96 -7.45 11.64 2.80
CA GLY A 96 -7.11 12.26 1.52
C GLY A 96 -7.75 11.51 0.36
N ASN A 97 -7.65 12.09 -0.83
CA ASN A 97 -8.30 11.56 -2.02
C ASN A 97 -7.34 11.38 -3.20
N TYR A 98 -7.75 10.52 -4.13
CA TYR A 98 -6.98 10.21 -5.33
C TYR A 98 -6.78 11.45 -6.23
N ALA A 99 -7.82 12.25 -6.45
CA ALA A 99 -7.79 13.38 -7.38
C ALA A 99 -6.77 14.46 -6.99
N ASP A 100 -6.62 14.69 -5.69
CA ASP A 100 -5.66 15.65 -5.12
C ASP A 100 -4.27 15.04 -4.88
N GLY A 101 -4.12 13.73 -5.08
CA GLY A 101 -2.88 13.00 -4.79
C GLY A 101 -2.53 13.04 -3.30
N THR A 102 -3.52 12.89 -2.42
CA THR A 102 -3.37 12.98 -0.97
C THR A 102 -3.81 11.73 -0.24
N GLY A 103 -3.17 11.44 0.90
CA GLY A 103 -3.58 10.46 1.89
C GLY A 103 -3.86 9.07 1.34
N TYR A 104 -4.85 8.41 1.92
CA TYR A 104 -5.24 7.04 1.65
C TYR A 104 -5.64 6.80 0.19
N GLY A 105 -6.43 7.72 -0.39
CA GLY A 105 -6.88 7.59 -1.78
C GLY A 105 -5.72 7.55 -2.78
N CYS A 106 -4.70 8.41 -2.58
CA CYS A 106 -3.48 8.35 -3.39
C CYS A 106 -2.71 7.04 -3.17
N MET A 107 -2.52 6.64 -1.90
CA MET A 107 -1.76 5.44 -1.57
C MET A 107 -2.41 4.16 -2.10
N MET A 108 -3.74 4.07 -2.08
CA MET A 108 -4.50 2.98 -2.69
C MET A 108 -4.22 2.86 -4.19
N ALA A 109 -4.27 3.99 -4.92
CA ALA A 109 -3.97 3.97 -6.34
C ALA A 109 -2.51 3.55 -6.60
N LYS A 110 -1.56 4.05 -5.80
CA LYS A 110 -0.14 3.65 -5.92
C LYS A 110 0.12 2.21 -5.55
N LEU A 111 -0.63 1.64 -4.61
CA LEU A 111 -0.59 0.21 -4.30
C LEU A 111 -0.97 -0.61 -5.55
N ILE A 112 -2.12 -0.30 -6.14
CA ILE A 112 -2.65 -1.03 -7.31
C ILE A 112 -1.70 -0.89 -8.51
N GLU A 113 -1.26 0.33 -8.80
CA GLU A 113 -0.34 0.62 -9.91
C GLU A 113 0.99 -0.12 -9.73
N SER A 114 1.60 -0.03 -8.54
CA SER A 114 2.90 -0.65 -8.28
C SER A 114 2.84 -2.17 -8.31
N TRP A 115 1.80 -2.79 -7.74
CA TRP A 115 1.67 -4.24 -7.74
C TRP A 115 1.42 -4.78 -9.14
N ARG A 116 0.55 -4.14 -9.93
CA ARG A 116 0.38 -4.52 -11.35
C ARG A 116 1.71 -4.44 -12.09
N ALA A 117 2.45 -3.34 -11.92
CA ALA A 117 3.71 -3.12 -12.63
C ALA A 117 4.77 -4.19 -12.31
N VAL A 118 4.90 -4.61 -11.05
CA VAL A 118 5.94 -5.59 -10.68
C VAL A 118 5.52 -7.04 -10.94
N TRP A 119 4.23 -7.38 -10.88
CA TRP A 119 3.74 -8.73 -11.18
C TRP A 119 3.60 -9.02 -12.68
N SER A 120 3.42 -8.00 -13.52
CA SER A 120 3.22 -8.17 -14.96
C SER A 120 4.50 -8.01 -15.79
N VAL A 121 5.68 -8.09 -15.16
CA VAL A 121 6.98 -7.95 -15.85
C VAL A 121 7.19 -9.08 -16.86
N GLU A 122 6.84 -10.32 -16.48
CA GLU A 122 7.04 -11.50 -17.31
C GLU A 122 5.80 -11.77 -18.19
N PRO A 123 5.93 -11.71 -19.53
CA PRO A 123 4.80 -11.95 -20.44
C PRO A 123 4.16 -13.32 -20.22
N GLY A 124 2.81 -13.36 -20.17
CA GLY A 124 2.05 -14.61 -20.01
C GLY A 124 1.92 -15.11 -18.57
N THR A 125 2.34 -14.34 -17.57
CA THR A 125 2.16 -14.64 -16.14
C THR A 125 0.91 -13.95 -15.58
N THR A 126 1.07 -12.87 -14.82
CA THR A 126 -0.03 -12.06 -14.27
C THR A 126 -0.48 -11.03 -15.31
N ASP A 127 -1.79 -10.90 -15.51
CA ASP A 127 -2.36 -9.87 -16.38
C ASP A 127 -2.08 -8.47 -15.80
N ALA A 128 -1.61 -7.53 -16.63
CA ALA A 128 -1.35 -6.14 -16.24
C ALA A 128 -2.63 -5.42 -15.75
N LEU A 129 -3.81 -5.91 -16.13
CA LEU A 129 -5.12 -5.44 -15.69
C LEU A 129 -5.80 -6.41 -14.71
N ALA A 130 -5.04 -7.33 -14.11
CA ALA A 130 -5.57 -8.28 -13.14
C ALA A 130 -6.42 -7.56 -12.07
N PRO A 131 -7.56 -8.16 -11.68
CA PRO A 131 -8.53 -7.54 -10.80
C PRO A 131 -7.97 -7.29 -9.40
N PHE A 132 -8.37 -6.15 -8.83
CA PHE A 132 -8.21 -5.82 -7.41
C PHE A 132 -9.61 -5.73 -6.79
N GLY A 133 -9.94 -6.65 -5.88
CA GLY A 133 -11.13 -6.56 -5.06
C GLY A 133 -10.83 -5.71 -3.83
N LEU A 134 -11.52 -4.58 -3.68
CA LEU A 134 -11.26 -3.62 -2.61
C LEU A 134 -12.38 -3.62 -1.58
N VAL A 135 -12.00 -3.64 -0.31
CA VAL A 135 -12.85 -3.31 0.84
C VAL A 135 -12.12 -2.23 1.63
N GLY A 136 -12.57 -0.99 1.50
CA GLY A 136 -12.00 0.16 2.21
C GLY A 136 -12.94 0.63 3.32
N LEU A 137 -12.39 0.83 4.52
CA LEU A 137 -13.06 1.60 5.58
C LEU A 137 -12.57 3.05 5.64
N ALA A 138 -11.51 3.36 4.88
CA ALA A 138 -11.05 4.70 4.62
C ALA A 138 -11.54 5.13 3.23
N ASP A 139 -12.63 5.90 3.17
CA ASP A 139 -13.09 6.51 1.92
C ASP A 139 -12.08 7.58 1.48
N GLY A 140 -11.83 7.63 0.16
CA GLY A 140 -10.90 8.55 -0.49
C GLY A 140 -11.21 8.71 -1.97
#